data_AF-A0A925HC54-F1
#
_entry.id   AF-A0A925HC54-F1
#
_cell.length_a   1.000
_cell.length_b   1.000
_cell.length_c   1.000
_cell.angle_alpha   90.00
_cell.angle_beta   90.00
_cell.angle_gamma   90.00
#
_symmetry.space_group_name_H-M   'P 1'
#
loop_
_entity.id
_entity.type
_entity.pdbx_description
1 polymer ?
#
loop_
_entity_poly.entity_id
_entity_poly.type
_entity_poly.pdbx_seq_one_letter_code
_entity_poly.pdbx_strand_id
1 'polypeptide(L)'
;MKFSVIAIWILRLLAAVIMLQTLYFKFTAQPESVELFTTLGMEPWGRIGTGVIELIASILILYPRTTGFGAALGLGLMSGAIFFHLTILGLKVGGDYVLFTYAVTAFVCCFILLIIYRNQLLSLIKKRQFT
;
A
#
# COMPACT_ATOMS: atom_id res chain seq x y z
N MET A 1 -1.34 13.01 -26.24
CA MET A 1 -0.44 12.63 -25.12
C MET A 1 -0.92 13.04 -23.71
N LYS A 2 -2.09 13.65 -23.50
CA LYS A 2 -2.57 14.04 -22.15
C LYS A 2 -3.29 12.92 -21.37
N PHE A 3 -3.93 11.99 -22.07
CA PHE A 3 -4.73 10.92 -21.47
C PHE A 3 -3.92 9.97 -20.56
N SER A 4 -2.70 9.62 -20.96
CA SER A 4 -1.81 8.77 -20.16
C SER A 4 -1.40 9.42 -18.84
N VAL A 5 -1.18 10.73 -18.82
CA VAL A 5 -0.78 11.46 -17.60
C VAL A 5 -1.93 11.48 -16.58
N ILE A 6 -3.15 11.73 -17.04
CA ILE A 6 -4.35 11.74 -16.19
C ILE A 6 -4.57 10.36 -15.59
N ALA A 7 -4.52 9.30 -16.42
CA ALA A 7 -4.67 7.92 -15.95
C ALA A 7 -3.63 7.54 -14.89
N ILE A 8 -2.36 7.94 -15.07
CA ILE A 8 -1.31 7.69 -14.07
C ILE A 8 -1.58 8.41 -12.75
N TRP A 9 -2.05 9.67 -12.80
CA TRP A 9 -2.39 10.40 -11.58
C TRP A 9 -3.59 9.81 -10.86
N ILE A 10 -4.59 9.30 -11.60
CA ILE A 10 -5.70 8.57 -11.00
C ILE A 10 -5.18 7.34 -10.24
N LEU A 11 -4.29 6.54 -10.83
CA LEU A 11 -3.68 5.39 -10.14
C LEU A 11 -2.90 5.79 -8.88
N ARG A 12 -2.12 6.88 -8.96
CA ARG A 12 -1.37 7.42 -7.80
C ARG A 12 -2.30 7.83 -6.68
N LEU A 13 -3.31 8.63 -7.00
CA LEU A 13 -4.25 9.15 -6.00
C LEU A 13 -5.10 8.03 -5.42
N LEU A 14 -5.58 7.09 -6.24
CA LEU A 14 -6.37 5.97 -5.77
C LEU A 14 -5.59 5.10 -4.78
N ALA A 15 -4.35 4.71 -5.13
CA ALA A 15 -3.49 3.95 -4.22
C ALA A 15 -3.20 4.72 -2.91
N ALA A 16 -2.77 5.98 -3.03
CA ALA A 16 -2.40 6.79 -1.87
C ALA A 16 -3.59 7.08 -0.96
N VAL A 17 -4.76 7.43 -1.52
CA VAL A 17 -5.97 7.70 -0.71
C VAL A 17 -6.38 6.44 0.03
N ILE A 18 -6.37 5.27 -0.62
CA ILE A 18 -6.74 4.00 0.04
C ILE A 18 -5.78 3.69 1.20
N MET A 19 -4.48 3.91 1.03
CA MET A 19 -3.51 3.67 2.10
C MET A 19 -3.57 4.73 3.19
N LEU A 20 -3.84 5.99 2.86
CA LEU A 20 -3.94 7.08 3.83
C LEU A 20 -5.21 6.98 4.68
N GLN A 21 -6.34 6.56 4.11
CA GLN A 21 -7.57 6.35 4.89
C GLN A 21 -7.39 5.23 5.93
N THR A 22 -6.65 4.16 5.62
CA THR A 22 -6.42 3.06 6.58
C THR A 22 -5.59 3.51 7.77
N LEU A 23 -4.74 4.53 7.60
CA LEU A 23 -3.95 5.10 8.70
C LEU A 23 -4.81 5.69 9.80
N TYR A 24 -5.96 6.29 9.46
CA TYR A 24 -6.86 6.84 10.46
C TYR A 24 -7.25 5.77 11.48
N PHE A 25 -7.73 4.62 11.00
CA PHE A 25 -8.12 3.50 11.87
C PHE A 25 -6.94 2.93 12.66
N LYS A 26 -5.78 2.80 12.00
CA LYS A 26 -4.56 2.26 12.62
C LYS A 26 -4.00 3.18 13.70
N PHE A 27 -3.82 4.47 13.44
CA PHE A 27 -3.17 5.40 14.39
C PHE A 27 -4.10 5.90 15.48
N THR A 28 -5.41 5.99 15.23
CA THR A 28 -6.38 6.33 16.29
C THR A 28 -6.81 5.13 17.13
N ALA A 29 -6.23 3.95 16.88
CA ALA A 29 -6.53 2.71 17.59
C ALA A 29 -8.04 2.40 17.62
N GLN A 30 -8.70 2.51 16.47
CA GLN A 30 -10.12 2.16 16.36
C GLN A 30 -10.34 0.70 16.76
N PRO A 31 -11.43 0.37 17.48
CA PRO A 31 -11.65 -0.98 18.02
C PRO A 31 -11.51 -2.09 16.99
N GLU A 32 -12.11 -1.91 15.81
CA GLU A 32 -12.02 -2.88 14.71
C GLU A 32 -10.58 -3.06 14.20
N SER A 33 -9.80 -1.98 14.14
CA SER A 33 -8.38 -2.08 13.76
C SER A 33 -7.55 -2.76 14.84
N VAL A 34 -7.83 -2.51 16.12
CA VAL A 34 -7.14 -3.18 17.23
C VAL A 34 -7.45 -4.67 17.20
N GLU A 35 -8.73 -5.04 17.12
CA GLU A 35 -9.19 -6.44 17.07
C GLU A 35 -8.59 -7.22 15.88
N LEU A 36 -8.54 -6.60 14.69
CA LEU A 36 -7.92 -7.20 13.50
C LEU A 36 -6.45 -7.53 13.78
N PHE A 37 -5.66 -6.58 14.27
CA PHE A 37 -4.23 -6.81 14.55
C PHE A 37 -3.99 -7.71 15.77
N THR A 38 -4.89 -7.74 16.74
CA THR A 38 -4.87 -8.69 17.86
C THR A 38 -5.12 -10.11 17.36
N THR A 39 -6.08 -10.31 16.47
CA THR A 39 -6.37 -11.61 15.83
C THR A 39 -5.16 -12.13 15.05
N LEU A 40 -4.40 -11.23 14.41
CA LEU A 40 -3.16 -11.57 13.73
C LEU A 40 -1.98 -11.83 14.69
N GLY A 41 -2.12 -11.57 15.99
CA GLY A 41 -1.00 -11.62 16.96
C GLY A 41 0.06 -10.54 16.72
N MET A 42 -0.32 -9.45 16.05
CA MET A 42 0.58 -8.38 15.59
C MET A 42 0.31 -7.03 16.28
N GLU A 43 -0.57 -6.97 17.27
CA GLU A 43 -0.82 -5.77 18.08
C GLU A 43 0.32 -5.55 19.10
N PRO A 44 0.78 -4.30 19.36
CA PRO A 44 0.49 -3.04 18.65
C PRO A 44 1.42 -2.80 17.45
N TRP A 45 2.56 -3.48 17.45
CA TRP A 45 3.71 -3.16 16.61
C TRP A 45 3.42 -3.32 15.12
N GLY A 46 2.66 -4.34 14.73
CA GLY A 46 2.21 -4.54 13.35
C GLY A 46 1.22 -3.47 12.92
N ARG A 47 0.29 -3.06 13.78
CA ARG A 47 -0.68 -1.98 13.48
C ARG A 47 0.04 -0.66 13.21
N ILE A 48 0.87 -0.23 14.16
CA ILE A 48 1.61 1.04 14.04
C ILE A 48 2.69 0.95 12.96
N GLY A 49 3.47 -0.13 12.93
CA GLY A 49 4.56 -0.34 11.98
C GLY A 49 4.07 -0.38 10.54
N THR A 50 3.01 -1.15 10.24
CA THR A 50 2.43 -1.15 8.88
C THR A 50 1.83 0.21 8.54
N GLY A 51 1.20 0.91 9.49
CA GLY A 51 0.72 2.27 9.27
C GLY A 51 1.83 3.26 8.91
N VAL A 52 2.98 3.20 9.57
CA VAL A 52 4.13 4.07 9.23
C VAL A 52 4.66 3.76 7.83
N ILE A 53 4.79 2.49 7.47
CA ILE A 53 5.26 2.10 6.13
C ILE A 53 4.23 2.49 5.06
N GLU A 54 2.92 2.38 5.34
CA GLU A 54 1.84 2.82 4.45
C GLU A 54 1.88 4.34 4.21
N LEU A 55 2.15 5.13 5.26
CA LEU A 55 2.33 6.57 5.14
C LEU A 55 3.51 6.92 4.23
N ILE A 56 4.66 6.27 4.45
CA ILE A 56 5.86 6.47 3.64
C ILE A 56 5.59 6.09 2.18
N ALA A 57 5.00 4.92 1.94
CA ALA A 57 4.65 4.46 0.60
C ALA A 57 3.72 5.45 -0.12
N SER A 58 2.71 5.97 0.58
CA SER A 58 1.77 6.97 0.03
C SER A 58 2.47 8.26 -0.39
N ILE A 59 3.33 8.80 0.47
CA ILE A 59 4.13 10.01 0.17
C ILE A 59 5.03 9.77 -1.04
N LEU A 60 5.72 8.62 -1.09
CA LEU A 60 6.60 8.27 -2.20
C LEU A 60 5.85 8.09 -3.52
N ILE A 61 4.63 7.53 -3.48
CA ILE A 61 3.76 7.40 -4.67
C ILE A 61 3.38 8.78 -5.22
N LEU A 62 3.01 9.71 -4.35
CA LEU A 62 2.56 11.05 -4.73
C LEU A 62 3.69 11.93 -5.30
N TYR A 63 4.93 11.77 -4.84
CA TYR A 63 6.07 12.48 -5.41
C TYR A 63 6.57 11.79 -6.69
N PRO A 64 6.44 12.40 -7.89
CA PRO A 64 6.60 11.67 -9.15
C PRO A 64 7.97 11.03 -9.40
N ARG A 65 9.02 11.56 -8.76
CA ARG A 65 10.39 11.03 -8.87
C ARG A 65 10.63 9.78 -8.04
N THR A 66 9.76 9.47 -7.08
CA THR A 66 9.89 8.33 -6.15
C THR A 66 8.78 7.29 -6.28
N THR A 67 7.86 7.46 -7.22
CA THR A 67 6.67 6.61 -7.33
C THR A 67 6.98 5.13 -7.45
N GLY A 68 8.05 4.75 -8.16
CA GLY A 68 8.47 3.35 -8.24
C GLY A 68 8.74 2.75 -6.85
N PHE A 69 9.45 3.46 -5.98
CA PHE A 69 9.76 2.99 -4.63
C PHE A 69 8.51 2.89 -3.76
N GLY A 70 7.66 3.92 -3.81
CA GLY A 70 6.39 3.89 -3.09
C GLY A 70 5.49 2.76 -3.57
N ALA A 71 5.41 2.52 -4.87
CA ALA A 71 4.65 1.43 -5.47
C ALA A 71 5.20 0.05 -5.07
N ALA A 72 6.51 -0.12 -4.99
CA ALA A 72 7.12 -1.37 -4.51
C ALA A 72 6.80 -1.64 -3.03
N LEU A 73 6.91 -0.63 -2.17
CA LEU A 73 6.53 -0.74 -0.75
C LEU A 73 5.04 -1.03 -0.59
N GLY A 74 4.18 -0.29 -1.29
CA GLY A 74 2.74 -0.49 -1.28
C GLY A 74 2.35 -1.88 -1.77
N LEU A 75 2.99 -2.39 -2.83
CA LEU A 75 2.77 -3.75 -3.31
C LEU A 75 3.10 -4.80 -2.23
N GLY A 76 4.23 -4.65 -1.53
CA GLY A 76 4.63 -5.57 -0.46
C GLY A 76 3.64 -5.55 0.71
N LEU A 77 3.21 -4.37 1.14
CA LEU A 77 2.21 -4.21 2.19
C LEU A 77 0.87 -4.84 1.82
N MET A 78 0.35 -4.53 0.63
CA MET A 78 -0.94 -5.07 0.18
C MET A 78 -0.87 -6.58 -0.07
N SER A 79 0.29 -7.12 -0.49
CA SER A 79 0.50 -8.57 -0.57
C SER A 79 0.33 -9.23 0.81
N GLY A 80 0.91 -8.64 1.86
CA GLY A 80 0.74 -9.12 3.23
C GLY A 80 -0.71 -9.04 3.71
N ALA A 81 -1.39 -7.92 3.44
CA ALA A 81 -2.80 -7.75 3.78
C ALA A 81 -3.69 -8.79 3.09
N ILE A 82 -3.52 -8.99 1.78
CA ILE A 82 -4.24 -10.02 1.01
C ILE A 82 -3.94 -11.41 1.55
N PHE A 83 -2.68 -11.72 1.84
CA PHE A 83 -2.29 -13.01 2.41
C PHE A 83 -3.03 -13.28 3.72
N PHE A 84 -3.10 -12.32 4.63
CA PHE A 84 -3.83 -12.48 5.90
C PHE A 84 -5.34 -12.60 5.72
N HIS A 85 -5.92 -11.89 4.75
CA HIS A 85 -7.33 -12.07 4.38
C HIS A 85 -7.62 -13.47 3.83
N LEU A 86 -6.71 -14.05 3.06
CA LEU A 86 -6.89 -15.39 2.50
C LEU A 86 -6.63 -16.52 3.50
N THR A 87 -5.95 -16.25 4.62
CA THR A 87 -5.50 -17.29 5.56
C THR A 87 -6.16 -17.22 6.93
N ILE A 88 -6.21 -16.05 7.56
CA ILE A 88 -6.63 -15.90 8.97
C ILE A 88 -7.93 -15.12 9.09
N LEU A 89 -8.01 -13.95 8.45
CA LEU A 89 -9.13 -13.02 8.66
C LEU A 89 -10.38 -13.41 7.86
N GLY A 90 -10.19 -14.07 6.72
CA GLY A 90 -11.24 -14.25 5.72
C GLY A 90 -11.47 -13.00 4.86
N LEU A 91 -12.32 -13.16 3.85
CA LEU A 91 -12.66 -12.09 2.92
C LEU A 91 -13.61 -11.04 3.53
N LYS A 92 -14.41 -11.44 4.52
CA LYS A 92 -15.32 -10.55 5.23
C LYS A 92 -14.78 -10.21 6.61
N VAL A 93 -14.61 -8.92 6.88
CA VAL A 93 -14.25 -8.39 8.21
C VAL A 93 -15.31 -7.36 8.58
N GLY A 94 -15.79 -7.35 9.82
CA GLY A 94 -16.88 -6.46 10.22
C GLY A 94 -18.22 -6.73 9.52
N GLY A 95 -18.35 -7.84 8.80
CA GLY A 95 -19.55 -8.22 8.03
C GLY A 95 -19.55 -7.79 6.56
N ASP A 96 -18.53 -7.05 6.09
CA ASP A 96 -18.42 -6.60 4.70
C ASP A 96 -17.08 -7.00 4.04
N TYR A 97 -16.93 -6.68 2.75
CA TYR A 97 -15.73 -6.98 1.96
C TYR A 97 -14.82 -5.77 1.77
N VAL A 98 -15.08 -4.64 2.44
CA VAL A 98 -14.50 -3.34 2.10
C VAL A 98 -12.98 -3.37 2.27
N LEU A 99 -12.47 -3.89 3.40
CA LEU A 99 -11.03 -3.99 3.64
C LEU A 99 -10.31 -4.85 2.59
N PHE A 100 -10.90 -5.98 2.20
CA PHE A 100 -10.33 -6.83 1.15
C PHE A 100 -10.34 -6.14 -0.21
N THR A 101 -11.44 -5.47 -0.57
CA THR A 101 -11.53 -4.72 -1.84
C THR A 101 -10.55 -3.56 -1.91
N TYR A 102 -10.30 -2.87 -0.79
CA TYR A 102 -9.27 -1.84 -0.68
C TYR A 102 -7.87 -2.42 -0.88
N ALA A 103 -7.55 -3.53 -0.22
CA ALA A 103 -6.25 -4.19 -0.36
C ALA A 103 -5.98 -4.60 -1.82
N VAL A 104 -6.95 -5.22 -2.49
CA VAL A 104 -6.83 -5.63 -3.90
C VAL A 104 -6.73 -4.43 -4.84
N THR A 105 -7.55 -3.40 -4.64
CA THR A 105 -7.54 -2.19 -5.49
C THR A 105 -6.20 -1.47 -5.39
N ALA A 106 -5.71 -1.25 -4.17
CA ALA A 106 -4.40 -0.64 -3.93
C ALA A 106 -3.26 -1.52 -4.46
N PHE A 107 -3.36 -2.85 -4.33
CA PHE A 107 -2.39 -3.79 -4.91
C PHE A 107 -2.28 -3.64 -6.42
N VAL A 108 -3.41 -3.65 -7.13
CA VAL A 108 -3.45 -3.51 -8.60
C VAL A 108 -2.89 -2.15 -9.03
N CYS A 109 -3.26 -1.07 -8.33
CA CYS A 109 -2.72 0.27 -8.62
C CYS A 109 -1.20 0.31 -8.42
N CYS A 110 -0.70 -0.22 -7.29
CA CYS A 110 0.73 -0.30 -7.01
C CYS A 110 1.46 -1.18 -8.05
N PHE A 111 0.88 -2.30 -8.47
CA PHE A 111 1.45 -3.17 -9.49
C PHE A 111 1.62 -2.47 -10.83
N ILE A 112 0.57 -1.80 -11.31
CA ILE A 112 0.62 -1.04 -12.56
C ILE A 112 1.65 0.10 -12.45
N LEU A 113 1.64 0.86 -11.36
CA LEU A 113 2.60 1.94 -11.13
C LEU A 113 4.04 1.42 -11.08
N LEU A 114 4.28 0.27 -10.44
CA LEU A 114 5.59 -0.36 -10.37
C LEU A 114 6.09 -0.75 -11.77
N ILE A 115 5.24 -1.31 -12.63
CA ILE A 115 5.61 -1.66 -14.02
C ILE A 115 5.98 -0.41 -14.82
N ILE A 116 5.20 0.67 -14.68
CA ILE A 116 5.42 1.95 -15.39
C ILE A 116 6.72 2.62 -14.90
N TYR A 117 6.94 2.63 -13.58
CA TYR A 117 8.04 3.34 -12.94
C TYR A 117 9.23 2.45 -12.55
N ARG A 118 9.31 1.20 -13.05
CA ARG A 118 10.39 0.24 -12.73
C ARG A 118 11.79 0.77 -12.98
N ASN A 119 11.94 1.67 -13.95
CA ASN A 119 13.23 2.29 -14.28
C ASN A 119 13.75 3.16 -13.12
N GLN A 120 12.87 3.71 -12.27
CA GLN A 120 13.28 4.44 -11.06
C GLN A 120 14.04 3.52 -10.10
N LEU A 121 13.56 2.28 -9.88
CA LEU A 121 14.26 1.27 -9.08
C LEU A 121 15.59 0.85 -9.70
N LEU A 122 15.57 0.52 -11.00
CA LEU A 122 16.76 0.05 -11.71
C LEU A 122 17.87 1.11 -11.78
N SER A 123 17.50 2.39 -11.82
CA SER A 123 18.46 3.49 -11.88
C SER A 123 19.36 3.56 -10.63
N LEU A 124 18.86 3.18 -9.45
CA LEU A 124 19.68 3.10 -8.23
C LEU A 124 20.65 1.91 -8.26
N ILE A 125 20.21 0.76 -8.76
CA ILE A 125 21.05 -0.43 -8.87
C ILE A 125 22.21 -0.17 -9.85
N LYS A 126 21.91 0.48 -10.99
CA LYS A 126 22.92 0.80 -12.01
C LYS A 126 23.92 1.85 -11.52
N LYS A 127 23.50 2.82 -10.71
CA LYS A 127 24.39 3.84 -10.14
C LYS A 127 25.44 3.26 -9.17
N ARG A 128 25.13 2.11 -8.55
CA ARG A 128 26.00 1.42 -7.58
C ARG A 128 27.09 0.55 -8.23
N GLN A 129 27.02 0.29 -9.55
CA GLN A 129 28.02 -0.52 -10.27
C GLN A 129 29.18 0.29 -10.86
N PHE A 130 29.14 1.62 -10.77
CA PHE A 130 30.15 2.53 -11.34
C PHE A 130 30.81 3.46 -10.29
N THR A 131 30.71 3.09 -9.02
CA THR A 131 31.40 3.74 -7.88
C THR A 131 32.09 2.67 -7.07
#